data_AF-A0A8H9TE84-F1
#
_entry.id   AF-A0A8H9TE84-F1
#
_cell.length_a   1.000
_cell.length_b   1.000
_cell.length_c   1.000
_cell.angle_alpha   90.00
_cell.angle_beta   90.00
_cell.angle_gamma   90.00
#
_symmetry.space_group_name_H-M   'P 1'
#
loop_
_entity.id
_entity.type
_entity.pdbx_description
1 polymer ?
#
loop_
_entity_poly.entity_id
_entity_poly.type
_entity_poly.pdbx_seq_one_letter_code
_entity_poly.pdbx_strand_id
1 'polypeptide(L)'
;NEQTTAMFTGMKDPAQIEKVQQLLNSCAGGQYQNPKVDPRIKAMVAFAPWGGQHAIFDAKAMENIKVPSLYIAGNLDDISGYEGIKNLYEQTGSKDKYMLTYKNARHNIAPHPAPAIAQSSSELDIGHYYEPSWSMRTLNEINKHFVLAMMDCHVKGIASECKYLDLPQNGDQAVVDGKPLPQWRGFDNRFSTGMDWQQAKPHTK
;
A
#
# COMPACT_ATOMS: atom_id res chain seq x y z
N ASN A 1 7.91 16.78 8.14
CA ASN A 1 8.12 18.16 8.67
C ASN A 1 8.77 18.09 10.07
N GLU A 2 9.31 19.20 10.61
CA GLU A 2 10.13 19.19 11.86
C GLU A 2 9.32 18.75 13.07
N GLN A 3 8.10 19.27 13.19
CA GLN A 3 7.19 19.00 14.28
C GLN A 3 6.82 17.51 14.38
N THR A 4 6.53 16.85 13.26
CA THR A 4 6.26 15.40 13.27
C THR A 4 7.50 14.61 13.62
N THR A 5 8.65 14.93 13.03
CA THR A 5 9.88 14.18 13.31
C THR A 5 10.23 14.27 14.80
N ALA A 6 10.08 15.45 15.42
CA ALA A 6 10.21 15.61 16.86
C ALA A 6 9.21 14.76 17.66
N MET A 7 7.93 14.77 17.25
CA MET A 7 6.86 14.03 17.93
C MET A 7 7.08 12.52 17.94
N PHE A 8 7.44 11.92 16.80
CA PHE A 8 7.61 10.46 16.71
C PHE A 8 8.94 9.98 17.32
N THR A 9 10.01 10.76 17.20
CA THR A 9 11.33 10.38 17.74
C THR A 9 11.49 10.71 19.22
N GLY A 10 10.63 11.57 19.76
CA GLY A 10 10.79 12.17 21.10
C GLY A 10 11.97 13.15 21.17
N MET A 11 12.61 13.49 20.05
CA MET A 11 13.75 14.40 20.01
C MET A 11 13.31 15.85 20.16
N LYS A 12 14.11 16.62 20.90
CA LYS A 12 13.89 18.06 21.13
C LYS A 12 14.98 18.95 20.52
N ASP A 13 16.13 18.36 20.18
CA ASP A 13 17.25 19.07 19.56
C ASP A 13 16.98 19.24 18.05
N PRO A 14 16.82 20.49 17.54
CA PRO A 14 16.57 20.74 16.13
C PRO A 14 17.64 20.13 15.21
N ALA A 15 18.90 20.10 15.63
CA ALA A 15 19.98 19.52 14.83
C ALA A 15 19.87 17.99 14.71
N GLN A 16 19.30 17.32 15.72
CA GLN A 16 19.00 15.88 15.64
C GLN A 16 17.75 15.61 14.80
N ILE A 17 16.73 16.46 14.94
CA ILE A 17 15.50 16.37 14.15
C ILE A 17 15.81 16.50 12.65
N GLU A 18 16.63 17.48 12.25
CA GLU A 18 17.05 17.68 10.87
C GLU A 18 17.79 16.44 10.31
N LYS A 19 18.69 15.85 11.09
CA LYS A 19 19.38 14.60 10.70
C LYS A 19 18.41 13.45 10.51
N VAL A 20 17.41 13.29 11.37
CA VAL A 20 16.40 12.23 11.19
C VAL A 20 15.51 12.49 9.98
N GLN A 21 15.15 13.74 9.70
CA GLN A 21 14.43 14.07 8.46
C GLN A 21 15.23 13.66 7.23
N GLN A 22 16.54 13.93 7.23
CA GLN A 22 17.43 13.48 6.17
C GLN A 22 17.44 11.94 6.09
N LEU A 23 17.48 11.22 7.21
CA LEU A 23 17.41 9.76 7.26
C LEU A 23 16.14 9.19 6.59
N LEU A 24 14.99 9.82 6.85
CA LEU A 24 13.70 9.41 6.28
C LEU A 24 13.56 9.71 4.78
N ASN A 25 14.45 10.53 4.21
CA ASN A 25 14.42 10.98 2.82
C ASN A 25 15.61 10.47 2.00
N SER A 26 15.91 9.17 2.11
CA SER A 26 16.87 8.49 1.23
C SER A 26 16.17 7.47 0.33
N CYS A 27 16.48 7.49 -0.97
CA CYS A 27 15.93 6.53 -1.94
C CYS A 27 16.91 5.39 -2.28
N ALA A 28 18.09 5.36 -1.66
CA ALA A 28 19.19 4.44 -1.98
C ALA A 28 19.94 3.97 -0.72
N GLY A 29 19.20 3.59 0.33
CA GLY A 29 19.77 2.99 1.54
C GLY A 29 20.75 3.89 2.30
N GLY A 30 20.39 5.16 2.49
CA GLY A 30 21.24 6.15 3.18
C GLY A 30 22.29 6.84 2.30
N GLN A 31 22.27 6.64 0.99
CA GLN A 31 23.07 7.45 0.06
C GLN A 31 22.38 8.80 -0.18
N TYR A 32 23.07 9.90 0.14
CA TYR A 32 22.58 11.27 -0.03
C TYR A 32 23.28 12.03 -1.16
N GLN A 33 24.55 11.73 -1.40
CA GLN A 33 25.34 12.33 -2.47
C GLN A 33 25.30 11.41 -3.68
N ASN A 34 24.78 11.90 -4.80
CA ASN A 34 24.59 11.13 -6.05
C ASN A 34 23.91 9.76 -5.81
N PRO A 35 22.71 9.74 -5.19
CA PRO A 35 22.06 8.49 -4.80
C PRO A 35 21.87 7.58 -6.01
N LYS A 36 22.39 6.36 -5.92
CA LYS A 36 22.23 5.35 -6.96
C LYS A 36 21.29 4.26 -6.46
N VAL A 37 20.04 4.32 -6.93
CA VAL A 37 19.07 3.25 -6.68
C VAL A 37 19.62 1.95 -7.25
N ASP A 38 19.52 0.87 -6.48
CA ASP A 38 19.98 -0.44 -6.92
C ASP A 38 19.12 -0.91 -8.12
N PRO A 39 19.71 -1.09 -9.32
CA PRO A 39 18.95 -1.47 -10.50
C PRO A 39 18.35 -2.89 -10.41
N ARG A 40 18.72 -3.67 -9.39
CA ARG A 40 18.13 -4.99 -9.13
C ARG A 40 16.73 -4.89 -8.51
N ILE A 41 16.35 -3.74 -7.96
CA ILE A 41 14.99 -3.50 -7.47
C ILE A 41 14.09 -3.27 -8.68
N LYS A 42 13.20 -4.24 -8.94
CA LYS A 42 12.34 -4.23 -10.14
C LYS A 42 10.90 -3.81 -9.87
N ALA A 43 10.40 -3.93 -8.64
CA ALA A 43 9.04 -3.58 -8.25
C ALA A 43 8.95 -3.38 -6.74
N MET A 44 7.88 -2.74 -6.28
CA MET A 44 7.58 -2.52 -4.86
C MET A 44 6.11 -2.87 -4.57
N VAL A 45 5.87 -3.47 -3.39
CA VAL A 45 4.54 -3.57 -2.78
C VAL A 45 4.62 -2.98 -1.38
N ALA A 46 3.76 -2.01 -1.09
CA ALA A 46 3.68 -1.32 0.20
C ALA A 46 2.33 -1.60 0.86
N PHE A 47 2.35 -2.33 1.97
CA PHE A 47 1.17 -2.59 2.79
C PHE A 47 1.03 -1.51 3.86
N ALA A 48 -0.07 -0.77 3.80
CA ALA A 48 -0.41 0.29 4.74
C ALA A 48 0.80 1.18 5.16
N PRO A 49 1.54 1.76 4.20
CA PRO A 49 2.77 2.47 4.52
C PRO A 49 2.52 3.73 5.36
N TRP A 50 3.22 3.84 6.48
CA TRP A 50 3.17 4.98 7.38
C TRP A 50 4.07 6.13 6.90
N GLY A 51 3.67 7.38 7.18
CA GLY A 51 4.48 8.60 7.00
C GLY A 51 3.84 9.65 6.09
N GLY A 52 2.95 9.23 5.19
CA GLY A 52 2.24 10.15 4.29
C GLY A 52 1.33 11.14 5.03
N GLN A 53 0.65 10.70 6.09
CA GLN A 53 -0.21 11.55 6.93
C GLN A 53 0.53 12.67 7.65
N HIS A 54 1.86 12.60 7.67
CA HIS A 54 2.72 13.58 8.31
C HIS A 54 3.64 14.33 7.34
N ALA A 55 3.55 14.05 6.05
CA ALA A 55 4.44 14.61 5.03
C ALA A 55 5.92 14.52 5.45
N ILE A 56 6.35 13.33 5.90
CA ILE A 56 7.76 13.10 6.26
C ILE A 56 8.62 12.78 5.04
N PHE A 57 8.00 12.37 3.93
CA PHE A 57 8.66 12.09 2.67
C PHE A 57 8.54 13.30 1.73
N ASP A 58 9.65 13.69 1.12
CA ASP A 58 9.72 14.75 0.14
C ASP A 58 9.04 14.32 -1.18
N ALA A 59 8.17 15.19 -1.70
CA ALA A 59 7.38 14.87 -2.89
C ALA A 59 8.24 14.69 -4.15
N LYS A 60 9.35 15.44 -4.30
CA LYS A 60 10.27 15.26 -5.44
C LYS A 60 11.02 13.93 -5.33
N ALA A 61 11.36 13.51 -4.11
CA ALA A 61 11.94 12.20 -3.87
C ALA A 61 10.96 11.07 -4.21
N MET A 62 9.69 11.19 -3.81
CA MET A 62 8.63 10.24 -4.17
C MET A 62 8.41 10.17 -5.69
N GLU A 63 8.48 11.32 -6.39
CA GLU A 63 8.39 11.35 -7.85
C GLU A 63 9.54 10.56 -8.52
N ASN A 64 10.69 10.42 -7.86
CA ASN A 64 11.82 9.64 -8.40
C ASN A 64 11.66 8.12 -8.26
N ILE A 65 10.62 7.63 -7.58
CA ILE A 65 10.30 6.20 -7.55
C ILE A 65 9.71 5.81 -8.91
N LYS A 66 10.51 5.17 -9.77
CA LYS A 66 10.12 4.78 -11.14
C LYS A 66 9.79 3.30 -11.32
N VAL A 67 10.12 2.45 -10.35
CA VAL A 67 9.77 1.03 -10.40
C VAL A 67 8.25 0.85 -10.31
N PRO A 68 7.66 -0.19 -10.93
CA PRO A 68 6.27 -0.56 -10.69
C PRO A 68 5.94 -0.68 -9.20
N SER A 69 4.83 -0.10 -8.77
CA SER A 69 4.52 0.10 -7.35
C SER A 69 3.06 -0.24 -7.04
N LEU A 70 2.81 -1.11 -6.08
CA LEU A 70 1.47 -1.40 -5.57
C LEU A 70 1.33 -0.94 -4.12
N TYR A 71 0.33 -0.12 -3.85
CA TYR A 71 -0.09 0.28 -2.50
C TYR A 71 -1.33 -0.51 -2.09
N ILE A 72 -1.35 -1.02 -0.86
CA ILE A 72 -2.49 -1.78 -0.33
C ILE A 72 -2.92 -1.14 0.99
N ALA A 73 -4.19 -0.77 1.09
CA ALA A 73 -4.69 -0.01 2.24
C ALA A 73 -6.11 -0.43 2.66
N GLY A 74 -6.41 -0.25 3.94
CA GLY A 74 -7.79 -0.16 4.43
C GLY A 74 -8.25 1.30 4.42
N ASN A 75 -9.50 1.57 4.01
CA ASN A 75 -9.99 2.95 3.95
C ASN A 75 -10.29 3.57 5.33
N LEU A 76 -10.33 2.76 6.39
CA LEU A 76 -10.47 3.20 7.78
C LEU A 76 -9.16 3.08 8.57
N ASP A 77 -8.02 2.98 7.88
CA ASP A 77 -6.70 2.97 8.53
C ASP A 77 -6.50 4.25 9.35
N ASP A 78 -6.41 4.07 10.66
CA ASP A 78 -6.25 5.09 11.70
C ASP A 78 -4.83 5.18 12.26
N ILE A 79 -3.90 4.34 11.79
CA ILE A 79 -2.49 4.32 12.19
C ILE A 79 -1.63 5.08 11.17
N SER A 80 -1.71 4.66 9.91
CA SER A 80 -1.04 5.31 8.79
C SER A 80 -1.90 6.38 8.14
N GLY A 81 -3.22 6.33 8.33
CA GLY A 81 -4.17 7.25 7.72
C GLY A 81 -4.38 6.93 6.24
N TYR A 82 -5.60 6.59 5.84
CA TYR A 82 -5.90 6.27 4.44
C TYR A 82 -5.50 7.38 3.46
N GLU A 83 -5.83 8.64 3.75
CA GLU A 83 -5.44 9.77 2.91
C GLU A 83 -3.92 9.96 2.85
N GLY A 84 -3.20 9.64 3.94
CA GLY A 84 -1.75 9.63 3.96
C GLY A 84 -1.17 8.60 2.98
N ILE A 85 -1.69 7.37 3.01
CA ILE A 85 -1.26 6.30 2.10
C ILE A 85 -1.61 6.66 0.64
N LYS A 86 -2.82 7.16 0.40
CA LYS A 86 -3.27 7.60 -0.92
C LYS A 86 -2.39 8.72 -1.47
N ASN A 87 -1.99 9.68 -0.63
CA ASN A 87 -1.08 10.75 -1.00
C ASN A 87 0.30 10.21 -1.41
N LEU A 88 0.83 9.19 -0.74
CA LEU A 88 2.08 8.53 -1.17
C LEU A 88 1.95 7.87 -2.55
N TYR A 89 0.83 7.19 -2.79
CA TYR A 89 0.52 6.64 -4.12
C TYR A 89 0.45 7.74 -5.19
N GLU A 90 -0.25 8.85 -4.91
CA GLU A 90 -0.39 9.96 -5.85
C GLU A 90 0.95 10.61 -6.19
N GLN A 91 1.82 10.83 -5.20
CA GLN A 91 3.15 11.42 -5.39
C GLN A 91 4.16 10.50 -6.08
N THR A 92 3.96 9.18 -6.02
CA THR A 92 4.86 8.20 -6.64
C THR A 92 4.93 8.40 -8.15
N GLY A 93 6.14 8.60 -8.70
CA GLY A 93 6.32 8.94 -10.11
C GLY A 93 6.38 7.76 -11.09
N SER A 94 6.07 6.56 -10.63
CA SER A 94 5.99 5.36 -11.47
C SER A 94 4.79 5.43 -12.40
N LYS A 95 4.98 5.03 -13.65
CA LYS A 95 3.90 4.92 -14.65
C LYS A 95 3.06 3.66 -14.48
N ASP A 96 3.59 2.68 -13.75
CA ASP A 96 2.97 1.39 -13.46
C ASP A 96 2.71 1.33 -11.95
N LYS A 97 1.90 2.27 -11.47
CA LYS A 97 1.46 2.34 -10.08
C LYS A 97 0.00 1.97 -9.92
N TYR A 98 -0.27 1.27 -8.82
CA TYR A 98 -1.56 0.71 -8.49
C TYR A 98 -1.88 0.94 -7.02
N MET A 99 -3.16 0.99 -6.68
CA MET A 99 -3.65 1.00 -5.31
C MET A 99 -4.84 0.07 -5.15
N LEU A 100 -4.73 -0.91 -4.26
CA LEU A 100 -5.84 -1.73 -3.79
C LEU A 100 -6.36 -1.14 -2.47
N THR A 101 -7.66 -0.91 -2.40
CA THR A 101 -8.33 -0.43 -1.19
C THR A 101 -9.37 -1.43 -0.72
N TYR A 102 -9.24 -1.89 0.53
CA TYR A 102 -10.25 -2.67 1.23
C TYR A 102 -11.21 -1.72 1.96
N LYS A 103 -12.50 -1.76 1.60
CA LYS A 103 -13.55 -0.97 2.24
C LYS A 103 -13.84 -1.52 3.64
N ASN A 104 -14.00 -0.62 4.61
CA ASN A 104 -14.22 -0.87 6.03
C ASN A 104 -13.05 -1.54 6.77
N ALA A 105 -11.89 -1.73 6.13
CA ALA A 105 -10.71 -2.29 6.78
C ALA A 105 -9.86 -1.20 7.45
N ARG A 106 -9.20 -1.55 8.56
CA ARG A 106 -8.21 -0.70 9.25
C ARG A 106 -6.78 -0.99 8.78
N HIS A 107 -5.79 -0.61 9.58
CA HIS A 107 -4.36 -0.79 9.29
C HIS A 107 -3.94 -2.26 9.12
N ASN A 108 -4.66 -3.20 9.74
CA ASN A 108 -4.30 -4.62 9.85
C ASN A 108 -4.58 -5.44 8.57
N ILE A 109 -4.38 -4.85 7.38
CA ILE A 109 -4.67 -5.47 6.09
C ILE A 109 -3.61 -6.49 5.61
N ALA A 110 -2.51 -6.65 6.35
CA ALA A 110 -1.51 -7.70 6.14
C ALA A 110 -1.37 -8.55 7.42
N PRO A 111 -2.45 -9.24 7.84
CA PRO A 111 -2.49 -9.89 9.14
C PRO A 111 -1.61 -11.13 9.17
N HIS A 112 -1.03 -11.39 10.34
CA HIS A 112 -0.35 -12.64 10.64
C HIS A 112 -0.84 -13.19 11.98
N PRO A 113 -0.65 -14.49 12.27
CA PRO A 113 -1.10 -15.08 13.52
C PRO A 113 -0.55 -14.34 14.73
N ALA A 114 -1.43 -14.02 15.68
CA ALA A 114 -1.06 -13.41 16.94
C ALA A 114 -0.27 -14.41 17.78
N PRO A 115 0.86 -14.01 18.39
CA PRO A 115 1.57 -14.88 19.34
C PRO A 115 0.70 -15.16 20.56
N ALA A 116 0.88 -16.32 21.20
CA ALA A 116 0.04 -16.75 22.34
C ALA A 116 -0.02 -15.71 23.46
N ILE A 117 1.09 -14.99 23.73
CA ILE A 117 1.14 -13.95 24.76
C ILE A 117 0.21 -12.76 24.45
N ALA A 118 -0.02 -12.43 23.17
CA ALA A 118 -0.93 -11.36 22.78
C ALA A 118 -2.40 -11.76 23.04
N GLN A 119 -2.71 -13.06 22.99
CA GLN A 119 -4.06 -13.56 23.27
C GLN A 119 -4.41 -13.55 24.75
N SER A 120 -3.41 -13.58 25.64
CA SER A 120 -3.59 -13.66 27.09
C SER A 120 -3.33 -12.35 27.83
N SER A 121 -3.01 -11.27 27.12
CA SER A 121 -2.57 -9.99 27.72
C SER A 121 -3.70 -8.95 27.75
N SER A 122 -4.01 -8.32 26.62
CA SER A 122 -5.04 -7.29 26.54
C SER A 122 -5.69 -7.21 25.15
N GLU A 123 -6.88 -6.61 25.07
CA GLU A 123 -7.54 -6.30 23.80
C GLU A 123 -6.67 -5.41 22.89
N LEU A 124 -5.84 -4.54 23.47
CA LEU A 124 -4.89 -3.72 22.71
C LEU A 124 -3.81 -4.59 22.06
N ASP A 125 -3.29 -5.58 22.78
CA ASP A 125 -2.22 -6.46 22.28
C ASP A 125 -2.71 -7.40 21.18
N ILE A 126 -3.90 -8.00 21.34
CA ILE A 126 -4.50 -8.83 20.28
C ILE A 126 -4.98 -7.99 19.09
N GLY A 127 -5.41 -6.74 19.34
CA GLY A 127 -5.90 -5.81 18.31
C GLY A 127 -4.86 -5.48 17.24
N HIS A 128 -3.57 -5.56 17.54
CA HIS A 128 -2.50 -5.41 16.52
C HIS A 128 -2.51 -6.49 15.44
N TYR A 129 -3.14 -7.63 15.69
CA TYR A 129 -3.14 -8.79 14.79
C TYR A 129 -4.48 -9.02 14.10
N TYR A 130 -5.52 -8.26 14.46
CA TYR A 130 -6.89 -8.56 14.05
C TYR A 130 -7.50 -7.44 13.20
N GLU A 131 -8.23 -7.82 12.15
CA GLU A 131 -9.06 -6.89 11.37
C GLU A 131 -10.54 -7.10 11.73
N PRO A 132 -11.24 -6.11 12.32
CA PRO A 132 -12.64 -6.26 12.73
C PRO A 132 -13.65 -6.57 11.61
N SER A 133 -13.46 -6.04 10.40
CA SER A 133 -14.46 -6.10 9.33
C SER A 133 -14.17 -7.21 8.31
N TRP A 134 -12.91 -7.62 8.20
CA TRP A 134 -12.46 -8.59 7.21
C TRP A 134 -11.92 -9.88 7.82
N SER A 135 -12.24 -11.00 7.18
CA SER A 135 -11.54 -12.27 7.44
C SER A 135 -10.06 -12.12 7.11
N MET A 136 -9.20 -12.36 8.10
CA MET A 136 -7.74 -12.33 7.92
C MET A 136 -7.25 -13.32 6.86
N ARG A 137 -7.92 -14.47 6.74
CA ARG A 137 -7.62 -15.44 5.68
C ARG A 137 -7.92 -14.85 4.30
N THR A 138 -9.07 -14.19 4.15
CA THR A 138 -9.48 -13.56 2.90
C THR A 138 -8.50 -12.45 2.50
N LEU A 139 -8.12 -11.58 3.44
CA LEU A 139 -7.09 -10.56 3.20
C LEU A 139 -5.78 -11.18 2.70
N ASN A 140 -5.30 -12.24 3.36
CA ASN A 140 -4.05 -12.89 2.98
C ASN A 140 -4.09 -13.55 1.59
N GLU A 141 -5.20 -14.20 1.22
CA GLU A 141 -5.33 -14.79 -0.13
C GLU A 141 -5.41 -13.72 -1.22
N ILE A 142 -6.12 -12.61 -0.98
CA ILE A 142 -6.19 -11.49 -1.91
C ILE A 142 -4.85 -10.79 -2.04
N ASN A 143 -4.17 -10.51 -0.92
CA ASN A 143 -2.83 -9.93 -0.93
C ASN A 143 -1.86 -10.83 -1.71
N LYS A 144 -1.91 -12.14 -1.48
CA LYS A 144 -1.10 -13.11 -2.22
C LYS A 144 -1.40 -13.08 -3.71
N HIS A 145 -2.67 -13.01 -4.11
CA HIS A 145 -3.08 -12.88 -5.52
C HIS A 145 -2.41 -11.67 -6.18
N PHE A 146 -2.57 -10.48 -5.61
CA PHE A 146 -2.03 -9.25 -6.21
C PHE A 146 -0.51 -9.14 -6.13
N VAL A 147 0.10 -9.61 -5.04
CA VAL A 147 1.57 -9.68 -4.93
C VAL A 147 2.13 -10.62 -6.00
N LEU A 148 1.52 -11.79 -6.21
CA LEU A 148 1.96 -12.72 -7.25
C LEU A 148 1.81 -12.10 -8.65
N ALA A 149 0.69 -11.46 -8.94
CA ALA A 149 0.48 -10.75 -10.21
C ALA A 149 1.54 -9.64 -10.43
N MET A 150 1.87 -8.86 -9.39
CA MET A 150 2.94 -7.85 -9.43
C MET A 150 4.30 -8.46 -9.75
N MET A 151 4.66 -9.56 -9.08
CA MET A 151 5.97 -10.21 -9.29
C MET A 151 6.04 -10.87 -10.67
N ASP A 152 4.98 -11.55 -11.11
CA ASP A 152 4.98 -12.24 -12.40
C ASP A 152 4.98 -11.24 -13.57
N CYS A 153 4.18 -10.18 -13.49
CA CYS A 153 4.16 -9.12 -14.51
C CYS A 153 5.50 -8.35 -14.56
N HIS A 154 5.94 -7.78 -13.44
CA HIS A 154 7.00 -6.76 -13.44
C HIS A 154 8.41 -7.30 -13.11
N VAL A 155 8.50 -8.40 -12.34
CA VAL A 155 9.81 -8.98 -11.97
C VAL A 155 10.21 -10.10 -12.92
N LYS A 156 9.29 -11.01 -13.24
CA LYS A 156 9.50 -12.10 -14.20
C LYS A 156 9.26 -11.68 -15.65
N GLY A 157 8.51 -10.60 -15.89
CA GLY A 157 8.24 -10.11 -17.25
C GLY A 157 7.19 -10.92 -18.02
N ILE A 158 6.30 -11.63 -17.32
CA ILE A 158 5.26 -12.45 -17.94
C ILE A 158 4.08 -11.54 -18.30
N ALA A 159 4.07 -11.03 -19.53
CA ALA A 159 3.09 -10.04 -20.00
C ALA A 159 1.63 -10.50 -19.83
N SER A 160 1.35 -11.80 -19.92
CA SER A 160 0.01 -12.35 -19.71
C SER A 160 -0.52 -12.17 -18.29
N GLU A 161 0.35 -11.96 -17.30
CA GLU A 161 -0.03 -11.78 -15.90
C GLU A 161 -0.36 -10.30 -15.58
N CYS A 162 0.09 -9.37 -16.42
CA CYS A 162 -0.22 -7.94 -16.24
C CYS A 162 -1.72 -7.63 -16.34
N LYS A 163 -2.51 -8.50 -17.01
CA LYS A 163 -3.98 -8.39 -17.08
C LYS A 163 -4.69 -8.53 -15.74
N TYR A 164 -4.03 -9.09 -14.71
CA TYR A 164 -4.56 -9.15 -13.35
C TYR A 164 -4.38 -7.83 -12.58
N LEU A 165 -3.63 -6.87 -13.15
CA LEU A 165 -3.41 -5.52 -12.61
C LEU A 165 -4.17 -4.44 -13.40
N ASP A 166 -4.73 -4.79 -14.56
CA ASP A 166 -5.57 -3.90 -15.36
C ASP A 166 -7.05 -4.17 -15.05
N LEU A 167 -7.57 -3.51 -14.02
CA LEU A 167 -8.90 -3.76 -13.47
C LEU A 167 -9.77 -2.50 -13.50
N PRO A 168 -11.10 -2.66 -13.61
CA PRO A 168 -12.02 -1.55 -13.40
C PRO A 168 -11.99 -1.10 -11.93
N GLN A 169 -12.29 0.18 -11.68
CA GLN A 169 -12.06 0.80 -10.38
C GLN A 169 -12.86 0.17 -9.23
N ASN A 170 -14.13 -0.18 -9.44
CA ASN A 170 -14.97 -0.74 -8.38
C ASN A 170 -15.13 -2.25 -8.56
N GLY A 171 -14.88 -3.02 -7.49
CA GLY A 171 -14.99 -4.49 -7.48
C GLY A 171 -16.36 -5.02 -7.03
N ASP A 172 -17.31 -4.17 -6.65
CA ASP A 172 -18.60 -4.60 -6.07
C ASP A 172 -19.58 -5.15 -7.12
N GLN A 173 -19.26 -5.00 -8.41
CA GLN A 173 -20.13 -5.41 -9.52
C GLN A 173 -21.55 -4.84 -9.43
N ALA A 174 -21.66 -3.56 -9.07
CA ALA A 174 -22.94 -2.86 -9.00
C ALA A 174 -23.77 -3.06 -10.28
N VAL A 175 -25.10 -3.15 -10.14
CA VAL A 175 -26.00 -3.33 -11.29
C VAL A 175 -26.28 -1.98 -11.92
N VAL A 176 -25.93 -1.83 -13.19
CA VAL A 176 -26.19 -0.65 -14.02
C VAL A 176 -27.01 -1.10 -15.23
N ASP A 177 -28.15 -0.44 -15.49
CA ASP A 177 -29.07 -0.78 -16.59
C ASP A 177 -29.48 -2.27 -16.63
N GLY A 178 -29.69 -2.85 -15.44
CA GLY A 178 -30.11 -4.24 -15.28
C GLY A 178 -29.00 -5.28 -15.47
N LYS A 179 -27.73 -4.88 -15.61
CA LYS A 179 -26.59 -5.79 -15.73
C LYS A 179 -25.50 -5.47 -14.69
N PRO A 180 -24.90 -6.47 -14.03
CA PRO A 180 -23.76 -6.23 -13.15
C PRO A 180 -22.57 -5.72 -13.95
N LEU A 181 -21.77 -4.83 -13.35
CA LEU A 181 -20.47 -4.47 -13.90
C LEU A 181 -19.57 -5.73 -14.04
N PRO A 182 -18.61 -5.72 -14.99
CA PRO A 182 -17.72 -6.86 -15.20
C PRO A 182 -16.98 -7.27 -13.93
N GLN A 183 -16.83 -8.58 -13.73
CA GLN A 183 -16.01 -9.11 -12.63
C GLN A 183 -14.54 -8.75 -12.84
N TRP A 184 -13.80 -8.61 -11.74
CA TRP A 184 -12.35 -8.48 -11.81
C TRP A 184 -11.71 -9.75 -12.32
N ARG A 185 -10.70 -9.61 -13.18
CA ARG A 185 -9.93 -10.76 -13.67
C ARG A 185 -9.29 -11.47 -12.48
N GLY A 186 -9.48 -12.79 -12.39
CA GLY A 186 -8.96 -13.60 -11.28
C GLY A 186 -9.91 -13.74 -10.09
N PHE A 187 -11.08 -13.09 -10.14
CA PHE A 187 -12.14 -13.23 -9.16
C PHE A 187 -13.38 -13.81 -9.83
N ASP A 188 -14.01 -14.77 -9.15
CA ASP A 188 -15.37 -15.16 -9.50
C ASP A 188 -16.36 -14.05 -9.14
N ASN A 189 -17.54 -14.08 -9.77
CA ASN A 189 -18.59 -13.12 -9.49
C ASN A 189 -18.85 -12.99 -7.97
N ARG A 190 -18.96 -11.75 -7.50
CA ARG A 190 -19.18 -11.31 -6.11
C ARG A 190 -17.95 -11.41 -5.19
N PHE A 191 -16.84 -12.01 -5.62
CA PHE A 191 -15.66 -12.17 -4.75
C PHE A 191 -14.71 -10.97 -4.75
N SER A 192 -14.91 -9.99 -5.65
CA SER A 192 -14.22 -8.69 -5.61
C SER A 192 -14.95 -7.64 -4.75
N THR A 193 -16.08 -8.00 -4.14
CA THR A 193 -16.90 -7.10 -3.32
C THR A 193 -16.11 -6.52 -2.16
N GLY A 194 -16.29 -5.22 -1.90
CA GLY A 194 -15.61 -4.53 -0.82
C GLY A 194 -14.22 -4.01 -1.21
N MET A 195 -13.82 -4.11 -2.47
CA MET A 195 -12.53 -3.64 -2.95
C MET A 195 -12.68 -2.56 -4.03
N ASP A 196 -11.75 -1.60 -4.01
CA ASP A 196 -11.53 -0.65 -5.10
C ASP A 196 -10.09 -0.74 -5.61
N TRP A 197 -9.92 -0.48 -6.90
CA TRP A 197 -8.65 -0.48 -7.61
C TRP A 197 -8.40 0.89 -8.23
N GLN A 198 -7.21 1.45 -8.02
CA GLN A 198 -6.75 2.63 -8.73
C GLN A 198 -5.49 2.27 -9.51
N GLN A 199 -5.35 2.83 -10.70
CA GLN A 199 -4.16 2.67 -11.52
C GLN A 199 -3.85 3.97 -12.27
N ALA A 200 -2.56 4.24 -12.49
CA ALA A 200 -2.14 5.46 -13.19
C ALA A 200 -2.48 5.44 -14.68
N LYS A 201 -2.47 4.26 -15.31
CA LYS A 201 -2.89 4.09 -16.70
C LYS A 201 -4.41 3.87 -16.73
N PRO A 202 -5.14 4.47 -17.69
CA PRO A 202 -6.54 4.16 -17.88
C PRO A 202 -6.75 2.66 -18.13
N HIS A 203 -7.82 2.11 -17.56
CA HIS A 203 -8.18 0.70 -17.76
C HIS A 203 -8.41 0.39 -19.25
N THR A 204 -7.78 -0.68 -19.75
CA THR A 204 -8.00 -1.14 -21.12
C THR A 204 -9.27 -1.99 -21.16
N LYS A 205 -10.28 -1.54 -21.93
CA LYS A 205 -11.55 -2.25 -22.12
C LYS A 205 -11.41 -3.51 -22.97
#